data_AF-A0A7Y9BNQ8-F1
#
_entry.id   AF-A0A7Y9BNQ8-F1
#
_cell.length_a   1.000
_cell.length_b   1.000
_cell.length_c   1.000
_cell.angle_alpha   90.00
_cell.angle_beta   90.00
_cell.angle_gamma   90.00
#
_symmetry.space_group_name_H-M   'P 1'
#
loop_
_entity.id
_entity.type
_entity.pdbx_description
1 polymer ?
#
loop_
_entity_poly.entity_id
_entity_poly.type
_entity_poly.pdbx_seq_one_letter_code
_entity_poly.pdbx_strand_id
1 'polypeptide(L)'
;MPPLPAPARAGGPAYPVPGLPVAHAPLAASPPVRVDVPSLGIQAPVVPRGLDTGGAIDPPPYDRPGAVGWWQAGVKPGEAGAALMVGHVDTASRPAVFYGLSSARPGGKVRVVRADGSVAEFTIEDVRVYERTRFDADKAYGRRIEGRAELRLVTCGGTYDKAAEEYTANVVVSAYLTGKGTDTGRGTGTGTGTGAAGGAATAVTRPAGAPARIPVGPPAAP
;
A
#
# COMPACT_ATOMS: atom_id res chain seq x y z
N MET A 1 -31.63 -20.73 -6.96
CA MET A 1 -30.28 -20.14 -6.85
C MET A 1 -30.43 -18.62 -6.88
N PRO A 2 -29.93 -17.87 -5.89
CA PRO A 2 -29.84 -16.42 -6.02
C PRO A 2 -28.83 -16.07 -7.14
N PRO A 3 -29.02 -14.97 -7.88
CA PRO A 3 -28.10 -14.56 -8.92
C PRO A 3 -26.73 -14.21 -8.30
N LEU A 4 -25.65 -14.63 -8.95
CA LEU A 4 -24.29 -14.20 -8.61
C LEU A 4 -24.16 -12.68 -8.82
N PRO A 5 -23.42 -11.97 -7.94
CA PRO A 5 -23.16 -10.55 -8.14
C PRO A 5 -22.33 -10.33 -9.42
N ALA A 6 -22.76 -9.36 -10.24
CA ALA A 6 -22.05 -8.98 -11.46
C ALA A 6 -20.67 -8.37 -11.14
N PRO A 7 -19.68 -8.49 -12.05
CA PRO A 7 -18.38 -7.84 -11.88
C PRO A 7 -18.56 -6.32 -11.83
N ALA A 8 -17.93 -5.68 -10.84
CA ALA A 8 -17.88 -4.23 -10.75
C ALA A 8 -17.23 -3.66 -12.03
N ARG A 9 -17.99 -2.83 -12.73
CA ARG A 9 -17.60 -2.18 -13.99
C ARG A 9 -16.35 -1.33 -13.79
N ALA A 10 -15.38 -1.45 -14.70
CA ALA A 10 -14.26 -0.53 -14.82
C ALA A 10 -14.78 0.89 -15.16
N GLY A 11 -14.66 1.81 -14.19
CA GLY A 11 -15.00 3.23 -14.34
C GLY A 11 -13.76 4.13 -14.21
N GLY A 12 -13.52 4.94 -15.24
CA GLY A 12 -12.67 6.15 -15.19
C GLY A 12 -13.25 7.22 -14.24
N PRO A 13 -12.55 8.35 -14.04
CA PRO A 13 -12.45 9.00 -12.73
C PRO A 13 -13.75 9.68 -12.29
N ALA A 14 -14.22 9.33 -11.10
CA ALA A 14 -15.07 10.19 -10.30
C ALA A 14 -14.18 10.82 -9.20
N TYR A 15 -13.61 11.99 -9.50
CA TYR A 15 -13.00 12.84 -8.49
C TYR A 15 -13.78 14.15 -8.39
N PRO A 16 -14.13 14.63 -7.19
CA PRO A 16 -13.93 14.03 -5.86
C PRO A 16 -15.04 13.05 -5.48
N VAL A 17 -14.71 12.00 -4.72
CA VAL A 17 -15.73 11.17 -4.05
C VAL A 17 -16.44 12.04 -3.00
N PRO A 18 -17.77 12.18 -3.05
CA PRO A 18 -18.50 13.00 -2.08
C PRO A 18 -18.22 12.58 -0.63
N GLY A 19 -17.95 13.54 0.24
CA GLY A 19 -17.73 13.32 1.68
C GLY A 19 -16.28 13.06 2.10
N LEU A 20 -15.32 13.07 1.19
CA LEU A 20 -13.90 13.01 1.56
C LEU A 20 -13.32 14.41 1.90
N PRO A 21 -12.29 14.49 2.77
CA PRO A 21 -11.67 15.76 3.15
C PRO A 21 -11.04 16.51 1.98
N VAL A 22 -10.90 17.83 2.10
CA VAL A 22 -10.18 18.65 1.12
C VAL A 22 -8.69 18.25 1.09
N ALA A 23 -8.08 18.29 -0.10
CA ALA A 23 -6.66 18.01 -0.26
C ALA A 23 -5.82 19.09 0.43
N HIS A 24 -4.77 18.67 1.13
CA HIS A 24 -3.78 19.56 1.74
C HIS A 24 -2.68 19.91 0.72
N ALA A 25 -2.08 21.08 0.86
CA ALA A 25 -0.94 21.48 0.04
C ALA A 25 0.26 20.51 0.20
N PRO A 26 1.04 20.24 -0.85
CA PRO A 26 2.24 19.43 -0.72
C PRO A 26 3.20 19.92 0.37
N LEU A 27 3.90 18.97 0.97
CA LEU A 27 4.93 19.17 1.98
C LEU A 27 6.31 19.20 1.31
N ALA A 28 7.30 19.71 2.05
CA ALA A 28 8.70 19.57 1.67
C ALA A 28 9.10 18.09 1.48
N ALA A 29 10.12 17.85 0.69
CA ALA A 29 10.69 16.52 0.48
C ALA A 29 11.29 15.96 1.79
N SER A 30 10.83 14.77 2.24
CA SER A 30 11.49 14.03 3.32
C SER A 30 11.27 12.52 3.16
N PRO A 31 12.31 11.67 3.40
CA PRO A 31 12.17 10.23 3.33
C PRO A 31 11.16 9.66 4.34
N PRO A 32 10.38 8.64 3.97
CA PRO A 32 9.54 7.91 4.91
C PRO A 32 10.36 6.97 5.79
N VAL A 33 9.96 6.83 7.04
CA VAL A 33 10.56 5.88 8.00
C VAL A 33 9.57 4.83 8.49
N ARG A 34 8.28 5.15 8.52
CA ARG A 34 7.22 4.26 8.98
C ARG A 34 5.91 4.59 8.29
N VAL A 35 5.10 3.57 8.03
CA VAL A 35 3.73 3.72 7.55
C VAL A 35 2.76 3.07 8.54
N ASP A 36 1.70 3.80 8.87
CA ASP A 36 0.62 3.34 9.71
C ASP A 36 -0.70 3.37 8.93
N VAL A 37 -1.47 2.29 8.99
CA VAL A 37 -2.86 2.23 8.49
C VAL A 37 -3.75 1.76 9.63
N PRO A 38 -4.25 2.68 10.48
CA PRO A 38 -4.94 2.32 11.73
C PRO A 38 -6.18 1.43 11.51
N SER A 39 -6.93 1.67 10.44
CA SER A 39 -8.12 0.87 10.10
C SER A 39 -7.81 -0.61 9.80
N LEU A 40 -6.54 -0.91 9.49
CA LEU A 40 -6.05 -2.26 9.18
C LEU A 40 -5.10 -2.79 10.27
N GLY A 41 -4.87 -2.03 11.35
CA GLY A 41 -3.89 -2.39 12.38
C GLY A 41 -2.44 -2.44 11.88
N ILE A 42 -2.14 -1.81 10.74
CA ILE A 42 -0.79 -1.83 10.14
C ILE A 42 0.06 -0.76 10.80
N GLN A 43 1.25 -1.15 11.24
CA GLN A 43 2.35 -0.27 11.63
C GLN A 43 3.64 -0.92 11.17
N ALA A 44 4.28 -0.35 10.16
CA ALA A 44 5.35 -1.01 9.41
C ALA A 44 6.55 -0.10 9.17
N PRO A 45 7.79 -0.55 9.40
CA PRO A 45 8.98 0.17 8.99
C PRO A 45 9.04 0.27 7.47
N VAL A 46 9.46 1.43 6.97
CA VAL A 46 9.67 1.66 5.54
C VAL A 46 11.14 1.50 5.20
N VAL A 47 11.44 0.74 4.16
CA VAL A 47 12.78 0.53 3.64
C VAL A 47 12.91 1.12 2.23
N PRO A 48 13.98 1.87 1.93
CA PRO A 48 14.20 2.40 0.59
C PRO A 48 14.54 1.26 -0.39
N ARG A 49 13.91 1.26 -1.56
CA ARG A 49 14.06 0.25 -2.61
C ARG A 49 14.35 0.89 -3.96
N GLY A 50 15.19 0.21 -4.72
CA GLY A 50 15.45 0.49 -6.13
C GLY A 50 14.53 -0.30 -7.05
N LEU A 51 14.95 -0.40 -8.31
CA LEU A 51 14.31 -1.27 -9.29
C LEU A 51 15.08 -2.57 -9.41
N ASP A 52 14.36 -3.66 -9.69
CA ASP A 52 14.93 -4.92 -10.11
C ASP A 52 15.43 -4.84 -11.57
N THR A 53 16.02 -5.92 -12.06
CA THR A 53 16.55 -6.01 -13.43
C THR A 53 15.46 -5.93 -14.51
N GLY A 54 14.19 -6.06 -14.14
CA GLY A 54 13.02 -5.89 -14.99
C GLY A 54 12.39 -4.50 -14.93
N GLY A 55 12.98 -3.55 -14.20
CA GLY A 55 12.45 -2.19 -14.05
C GLY A 55 11.29 -2.09 -13.06
N ALA A 56 11.05 -3.12 -12.25
CA ALA A 56 10.01 -3.13 -11.23
C ALA A 56 10.55 -2.75 -9.85
N ILE A 57 9.72 -2.14 -8.99
CA ILE A 57 10.14 -1.82 -7.62
C ILE A 57 10.49 -3.14 -6.91
N ASP A 58 11.74 -3.22 -6.45
CA ASP A 58 12.26 -4.39 -5.76
C ASP A 58 11.58 -4.50 -4.38
N PRO A 59 10.78 -5.54 -4.10
CA PRO A 59 9.99 -5.66 -2.89
C PRO A 59 10.87 -5.84 -1.64
N PRO A 60 10.35 -5.54 -0.43
CA PRO A 60 11.08 -5.79 0.82
C PRO A 60 11.53 -7.25 0.92
N PRO A 61 12.64 -7.55 1.62
CA PRO A 61 13.14 -8.92 1.71
C PRO A 61 12.13 -9.81 2.45
N TYR A 62 11.99 -11.08 2.03
CA TYR A 62 10.98 -12.00 2.60
C TYR A 62 11.22 -12.34 4.09
N ASP A 63 12.45 -12.19 4.59
CA ASP A 63 12.80 -12.31 6.02
C ASP A 63 12.29 -11.11 6.85
N ARG A 64 11.78 -10.05 6.20
CA ARG A 64 11.12 -8.89 6.82
C ARG A 64 9.66 -8.75 6.36
N PRO A 65 8.77 -9.69 6.71
CA PRO A 65 7.37 -9.70 6.27
C PRO A 65 6.54 -8.50 6.72
N GLY A 66 7.00 -7.80 7.77
CA GLY A 66 6.36 -6.60 8.32
C GLY A 66 6.87 -5.29 7.73
N ALA A 67 7.83 -5.31 6.79
CA ALA A 67 8.39 -4.11 6.19
C ALA A 67 7.66 -3.71 4.90
N VAL A 68 7.69 -2.41 4.60
CA VAL A 68 7.17 -1.84 3.35
C VAL A 68 8.35 -1.26 2.56
N GLY A 69 8.46 -1.63 1.29
CA GLY A 69 9.41 -1.04 0.37
C GLY A 69 8.89 0.28 -0.19
N TRP A 70 9.72 1.32 -0.24
CA TRP A 70 9.40 2.59 -0.90
C TRP A 70 10.35 2.83 -2.08
N TRP A 71 9.80 3.24 -3.24
CA TRP A 71 10.64 3.57 -4.40
C TRP A 71 11.39 4.88 -4.18
N GLN A 72 12.68 4.77 -3.86
CA GLN A 72 13.46 5.91 -3.34
C GLN A 72 13.82 6.96 -4.39
N ALA A 73 13.86 6.57 -5.67
CA ALA A 73 14.18 7.47 -6.78
C ALA A 73 12.97 8.28 -7.26
N GLY A 74 11.78 8.00 -6.71
CA GLY A 74 10.54 8.69 -7.03
C GLY A 74 10.16 9.78 -6.03
N VAL A 75 8.87 10.14 -6.08
CA VAL A 75 8.27 11.17 -5.22
C VAL A 75 8.30 10.75 -3.75
N LYS A 76 8.68 11.69 -2.88
CA LYS A 76 8.69 11.46 -1.44
C LYS A 76 7.28 11.64 -0.88
N PRO A 77 6.82 10.80 0.06
CA PRO A 77 5.48 10.92 0.61
C PRO A 77 5.20 12.30 1.21
N GLY A 78 4.25 13.02 0.59
CA GLY A 78 3.83 14.36 0.96
C GLY A 78 4.25 15.41 -0.06
N GLU A 79 5.21 15.13 -0.92
CA GLU A 79 5.56 15.97 -2.07
C GLU A 79 4.51 15.86 -3.18
N ALA A 80 4.46 16.85 -4.08
CA ALA A 80 3.59 16.81 -5.24
C ALA A 80 3.95 15.63 -6.16
N GLY A 81 2.93 14.92 -6.64
CA GLY A 81 3.08 13.69 -7.42
C GLY A 81 2.72 12.43 -6.62
N ALA A 82 2.97 11.26 -7.21
CA ALA A 82 2.59 9.97 -6.64
C ALA A 82 3.78 9.24 -6.03
N ALA A 83 3.79 9.10 -4.69
CA ALA A 83 4.73 8.26 -3.98
C ALA A 83 4.29 6.79 -4.03
N LEU A 84 5.22 5.87 -4.28
CA LEU A 84 4.94 4.44 -4.44
C LEU A 84 5.53 3.61 -3.30
N MET A 85 4.67 2.81 -2.66
CA MET A 85 5.05 1.88 -1.61
C MET A 85 4.53 0.48 -1.92
N VAL A 86 5.37 -0.52 -1.72
CA VAL A 86 5.11 -1.93 -2.03
C VAL A 86 5.29 -2.79 -0.79
N GLY A 87 4.45 -3.80 -0.62
CA GLY A 87 4.56 -4.74 0.48
C GLY A 87 4.05 -6.12 0.08
N HIS A 88 4.47 -7.13 0.83
CA HIS A 88 3.99 -8.50 0.63
C HIS A 88 2.55 -8.65 1.12
N VAL A 89 1.75 -9.45 0.42
CA VAL A 89 0.41 -9.85 0.86
C VAL A 89 0.48 -10.98 1.89
N ASP A 90 1.36 -11.94 1.65
CA ASP A 90 1.65 -13.04 2.56
C ASP A 90 3.11 -13.48 2.44
N THR A 91 3.51 -14.34 3.37
CA THR A 91 4.76 -15.10 3.31
C THR A 91 4.44 -16.58 3.39
N ALA A 92 5.46 -17.43 3.18
CA ALA A 92 5.33 -18.88 3.19
C ALA A 92 4.65 -19.48 4.45
N SER A 93 4.61 -18.72 5.55
CA SER A 93 4.06 -19.19 6.83
C SER A 93 2.97 -18.30 7.43
N ARG A 94 2.86 -17.02 7.05
CA ARG A 94 1.97 -16.05 7.72
C ARG A 94 1.51 -14.91 6.80
N PRO A 95 0.32 -14.33 7.06
CA PRO A 95 -0.09 -13.03 6.49
C PRO A 95 1.02 -11.97 6.64
N ALA A 96 1.24 -11.18 5.60
CA ALA A 96 2.24 -10.11 5.60
C ALA A 96 1.57 -8.73 5.75
N VAL A 97 2.38 -7.67 5.73
CA VAL A 97 1.96 -6.29 6.06
C VAL A 97 0.74 -5.80 5.30
N PHE A 98 0.54 -6.24 4.05
CA PHE A 98 -0.58 -5.82 3.21
C PHE A 98 -1.64 -6.90 2.97
N TYR A 99 -1.67 -7.97 3.77
CA TYR A 99 -2.71 -9.01 3.70
C TYR A 99 -4.13 -8.42 3.68
N GLY A 100 -4.40 -7.45 4.57
CA GLY A 100 -5.69 -6.79 4.69
C GLY A 100 -5.91 -5.60 3.76
N LEU A 101 -4.98 -5.29 2.85
CA LEU A 101 -5.01 -4.03 2.09
C LEU A 101 -6.23 -3.95 1.15
N SER A 102 -6.72 -5.08 0.64
CA SER A 102 -7.95 -5.16 -0.14
C SER A 102 -9.22 -4.80 0.63
N SER A 103 -9.18 -4.85 1.97
CA SER A 103 -10.29 -4.46 2.84
C SER A 103 -10.28 -2.97 3.20
N ALA A 104 -9.27 -2.23 2.73
CA ALA A 104 -9.22 -0.77 2.87
C ALA A 104 -10.46 -0.13 2.25
N ARG A 105 -10.92 0.97 2.86
CA ARG A 105 -12.12 1.70 2.42
C ARG A 105 -11.78 3.17 2.15
N PRO A 106 -12.44 3.80 1.16
CA PRO A 106 -12.40 5.25 1.02
C PRO A 106 -12.72 5.95 2.34
N GLY A 107 -11.99 7.02 2.65
CA GLY A 107 -12.06 7.72 3.93
C GLY A 107 -11.09 7.20 5.00
N GLY A 108 -10.54 5.99 4.84
CA GLY A 108 -9.53 5.45 5.74
C GLY A 108 -8.25 6.27 5.75
N LYS A 109 -7.57 6.34 6.89
CA LYS A 109 -6.34 7.12 7.07
C LYS A 109 -5.09 6.28 6.84
N VAL A 110 -4.13 6.86 6.14
CA VAL A 110 -2.76 6.34 6.02
C VAL A 110 -1.82 7.43 6.52
N ARG A 111 -1.01 7.10 7.52
CA ARG A 111 -0.05 8.05 8.10
C ARG A 111 1.36 7.61 7.72
N VAL A 112 2.13 8.52 7.13
CA VAL A 112 3.53 8.27 6.81
C VAL A 112 4.38 9.13 7.73
N VAL A 113 5.10 8.48 8.63
CA VAL A 113 6.10 9.14 9.46
C VAL A 113 7.35 9.34 8.64
N ARG A 114 7.88 10.56 8.68
CA ARG A 114 8.99 11.02 7.86
C ARG A 114 10.23 11.28 8.71
N ALA A 115 11.40 11.24 8.07
CA ALA A 115 12.69 11.43 8.75
C ALA A 115 12.87 12.83 9.36
N ASP A 116 12.08 13.82 8.89
CA ASP A 116 12.04 15.18 9.46
C ASP A 116 11.17 15.30 10.72
N GLY A 117 10.64 14.19 11.24
CA GLY A 117 9.77 14.14 12.43
C GLY A 117 8.31 14.54 12.16
N SER A 118 7.98 14.94 10.93
CA SER A 118 6.59 15.21 10.54
C SER A 118 5.86 13.93 10.14
N VAL A 119 4.53 14.00 10.19
CA VAL A 119 3.65 12.92 9.73
C VAL A 119 2.82 13.46 8.58
N ALA A 120 2.92 12.82 7.42
CA ALA A 120 2.04 13.10 6.28
C ALA A 120 0.77 12.25 6.43
N GLU A 121 -0.39 12.90 6.53
CA GLU A 121 -1.67 12.23 6.71
C GLU A 121 -2.44 12.17 5.39
N PHE A 122 -2.58 10.97 4.86
CA PHE A 122 -3.31 10.69 3.64
C PHE A 122 -4.69 10.11 3.96
N THR A 123 -5.65 10.41 3.09
CA THR A 123 -6.97 9.77 3.08
C THR A 123 -7.09 8.89 1.85
N ILE A 124 -7.51 7.63 2.06
CA ILE A 124 -7.79 6.68 0.99
C ILE A 124 -8.95 7.24 0.17
N GLU A 125 -8.73 7.40 -1.13
CA GLU A 125 -9.76 7.81 -2.08
C GLU A 125 -10.40 6.60 -2.75
N ASP A 126 -9.63 5.55 -3.01
CA ASP A 126 -10.04 4.47 -3.90
C ASP A 126 -9.15 3.22 -3.75
N VAL A 127 -9.72 2.06 -4.06
CA VAL A 127 -9.01 0.77 -4.06
C VAL A 127 -9.32 0.07 -5.38
N ARG A 128 -8.29 -0.19 -6.19
CA ARG A 128 -8.43 -0.85 -7.49
C ARG A 128 -7.65 -2.14 -7.53
N VAL A 129 -8.21 -3.12 -8.23
CA VAL A 129 -7.55 -4.39 -8.55
C VAL A 129 -7.20 -4.37 -10.03
N TYR A 130 -5.92 -4.57 -10.32
CA TYR A 130 -5.40 -4.63 -11.69
C TYR A 130 -4.93 -6.05 -11.98
N GLU A 131 -5.53 -6.69 -12.96
CA GLU A 131 -5.07 -8.00 -13.44
C GLU A 131 -3.68 -7.87 -14.06
N ARG A 132 -2.81 -8.83 -13.78
CA ARG A 132 -1.40 -8.79 -14.19
C ARG A 132 -1.22 -8.79 -15.72
N THR A 133 -2.11 -9.49 -16.42
CA THR A 133 -2.11 -9.62 -17.89
C THR A 133 -2.41 -8.32 -18.63
N ARG A 134 -3.01 -7.34 -17.94
CA ARG A 134 -3.39 -6.03 -18.50
C ARG A 134 -2.82 -4.89 -17.67
N PHE A 135 -1.72 -5.15 -16.96
CA PHE A 135 -1.13 -4.21 -16.05
C PHE A 135 -0.53 -3.02 -16.81
N ASP A 136 -1.09 -1.84 -16.58
CA ASP A 136 -0.64 -0.57 -17.14
C ASP A 136 -0.15 0.31 -15.98
N ALA A 137 1.18 0.49 -15.92
CA ALA A 137 1.84 1.20 -14.83
C ALA A 137 1.41 2.66 -14.74
N ASP A 138 1.19 3.32 -15.87
CA ASP A 138 0.77 4.72 -15.89
C ASP A 138 -0.66 4.86 -15.36
N LYS A 139 -1.56 3.94 -15.74
CA LYS A 139 -2.92 3.92 -15.20
C LYS A 139 -2.99 3.51 -13.73
N ALA A 140 -2.05 2.68 -13.27
CA ALA A 140 -2.02 2.20 -11.89
C ALA A 140 -1.38 3.23 -10.93
N TYR A 141 -0.28 3.86 -11.36
CA TYR A 141 0.62 4.62 -10.50
C TYR A 141 0.74 6.10 -10.86
N GLY A 142 0.26 6.49 -12.04
CA GLY A 142 0.30 7.88 -12.48
C GLY A 142 -0.35 8.82 -11.47
N ARG A 143 0.20 10.03 -11.42
CA ARG A 143 -0.43 11.16 -10.72
C ARG A 143 -1.80 11.39 -11.35
N ARG A 144 -2.85 11.48 -10.54
CA ARG A 144 -4.22 11.68 -11.02
C ARG A 144 -4.58 13.16 -11.07
N ILE A 145 -4.01 13.98 -10.19
CA ILE A 145 -4.24 15.43 -10.13
C ILE A 145 -2.90 16.17 -10.07
N GLU A 146 -2.74 17.17 -10.94
CA GLU A 146 -1.54 18.01 -10.99
C GLU A 146 -1.39 18.85 -9.71
N GLY A 147 -0.15 18.97 -9.21
CA GLY A 147 0.16 19.70 -7.97
C GLY A 147 -0.32 19.03 -6.67
N ARG A 148 -0.99 17.86 -6.75
CA ARG A 148 -1.47 17.12 -5.57
C ARG A 148 -0.43 16.14 -5.06
N ALA A 149 -0.33 16.01 -3.74
CA ALA A 149 0.45 14.95 -3.10
C ALA A 149 -0.38 13.67 -2.99
N GLU A 150 0.07 12.62 -3.68
CA GLU A 150 -0.63 11.33 -3.79
C GLU A 150 0.26 10.18 -3.29
N LEU A 151 -0.39 9.13 -2.82
CA LEU A 151 0.24 7.92 -2.32
C LEU A 151 -0.43 6.69 -2.95
N ARG A 152 0.39 5.74 -3.43
CA ARG A 152 -0.05 4.42 -3.86
C ARG A 152 0.56 3.37 -2.95
N LEU A 153 -0.29 2.61 -2.27
CA LEU A 153 0.10 1.39 -1.59
C LEU A 153 -0.23 0.22 -2.50
N VAL A 154 0.76 -0.62 -2.77
CA VAL A 154 0.65 -1.70 -3.75
C VAL A 154 0.98 -3.02 -3.08
N THR A 155 0.13 -4.02 -3.31
CA THR A 155 0.37 -5.39 -2.86
C THR A 155 -0.02 -6.40 -3.94
N CYS A 156 0.52 -7.60 -3.82
CA CYS A 156 0.05 -8.75 -4.61
C CYS A 156 -1.38 -9.10 -4.21
N GLY A 157 -2.21 -9.54 -5.16
CA GLY A 157 -3.59 -9.95 -4.91
C GLY A 157 -4.14 -10.89 -5.99
N GLY A 158 -5.45 -11.16 -5.93
CA GLY A 158 -6.09 -12.14 -6.80
C GLY A 158 -5.83 -13.58 -6.35
N THR A 159 -6.05 -14.53 -7.26
CA THR A 159 -5.84 -15.96 -6.98
C THR A 159 -4.36 -16.28 -7.11
N TYR A 160 -3.86 -17.14 -6.23
CA TYR A 160 -2.54 -17.72 -6.41
C TYR A 160 -2.59 -18.82 -7.48
N ASP A 161 -1.93 -18.58 -8.61
CA ASP A 161 -1.69 -19.59 -9.63
C ASP A 161 -0.54 -20.49 -9.17
N LYS A 162 -0.87 -21.75 -8.88
CA LYS A 162 0.11 -22.75 -8.42
C LYS A 162 1.04 -23.24 -9.53
N ALA A 163 0.61 -23.18 -10.80
CA ALA A 163 1.41 -23.63 -11.92
C ALA A 163 2.46 -22.58 -12.30
N ALA A 164 2.10 -21.31 -12.19
CA ALA A 164 2.99 -20.18 -12.43
C ALA A 164 3.72 -19.69 -11.16
N GLU A 165 3.35 -20.21 -9.98
CA GLU A 165 3.82 -19.75 -8.66
C GLU A 165 3.65 -18.24 -8.41
N GLU A 166 2.58 -17.66 -8.96
CA GLU A 166 2.37 -16.21 -9.02
C GLU A 166 0.94 -15.80 -8.63
N TYR A 167 0.80 -14.57 -8.12
CA TYR A 167 -0.49 -13.91 -7.91
C TYR A 167 -1.03 -13.30 -9.21
N THR A 168 -2.32 -13.49 -9.49
CA THR A 168 -2.94 -13.07 -10.76
C THR A 168 -3.27 -11.57 -10.85
N ALA A 169 -3.18 -10.80 -9.76
CA ALA A 169 -3.51 -9.39 -9.75
C ALA A 169 -2.64 -8.57 -8.78
N ASN A 170 -2.72 -7.25 -8.93
CA ASN A 170 -2.18 -6.27 -8.00
C ASN A 170 -3.33 -5.46 -7.40
N VAL A 171 -3.30 -5.26 -6.08
CA VAL A 171 -4.22 -4.33 -5.40
C VAL A 171 -3.49 -3.01 -5.20
N VAL A 172 -4.09 -1.93 -5.68
CA VAL A 172 -3.56 -0.57 -5.58
C VAL A 172 -4.53 0.27 -4.76
N VAL A 173 -4.11 0.65 -3.56
CA VAL A 173 -4.82 1.63 -2.74
C VAL A 173 -4.28 3.01 -3.08
N SER A 174 -5.21 3.87 -3.48
CA SER A 174 -4.95 5.25 -3.83
C SER A 174 -5.34 6.15 -2.67
N ALA A 175 -4.44 7.04 -2.27
CA ALA A 175 -4.67 8.01 -1.22
C ALA A 175 -4.07 9.38 -1.59
N TYR A 176 -4.58 10.44 -0.98
CA TYR A 176 -4.08 11.81 -1.20
C TYR A 176 -3.89 12.53 0.13
N LEU A 177 -2.96 13.49 0.16
CA LEU A 177 -2.62 14.21 1.36
C LEU A 177 -3.80 15.07 1.82
N THR A 178 -4.14 14.94 3.10
CA THR A 178 -5.25 15.65 3.76
C THR A 178 -4.83 16.39 5.02
N GLY A 179 -3.61 16.15 5.51
CA GLY A 179 -3.09 16.83 6.68
C GLY A 179 -1.60 16.60 6.92
N LYS A 180 -1.06 17.38 7.85
CA LYS A 180 0.29 17.24 8.40
C LYS A 180 0.19 17.19 9.91
N GLY A 181 0.80 16.17 10.51
CA GLY A 181 0.91 16.01 11.96
C GLY A 181 2.37 15.92 12.41
N THR A 182 2.54 15.59 13.69
CA THR A 182 3.80 15.18 14.31
C THR A 182 3.62 13.80 14.92
N ASP A 183 4.70 13.01 15.01
CA ASP A 183 4.63 11.66 15.61
C ASP A 183 4.49 11.78 17.13
N THR A 184 3.29 12.12 17.60
CA THR A 184 2.92 12.03 19.00
C THR A 184 2.73 10.55 19.32
N GLY A 185 3.83 9.87 19.63
CA GLY A 185 3.83 8.45 20.00
C GLY A 185 2.66 8.14 20.93
N ARG A 186 1.80 7.21 20.50
CA ARG A 186 0.63 6.80 21.30
C ARG A 186 1.14 6.31 22.66
N GLY A 187 0.65 6.96 23.72
CA GLY A 187 1.12 6.85 25.08
C GLY A 187 1.06 5.46 25.71
N THR A 188 1.84 5.35 26.78
CA THR A 188 1.85 4.28 27.79
C THR A 188 0.43 4.01 28.31
N GLY A 189 -0.19 2.93 27.84
CA GLY A 189 -1.36 2.33 28.45
C GLY A 189 -0.96 1.01 29.11
N THR A 190 -0.64 1.07 30.40
CA THR A 190 -0.48 -0.10 31.27
C THR A 190 -1.84 -0.80 31.39
N GLY A 191 -1.97 -1.97 30.79
CA GLY A 191 -3.17 -2.81 30.85
C GLY A 191 -2.78 -4.26 31.04
N THR A 192 -2.62 -4.68 32.29
CA THR A 192 -2.60 -6.08 32.72
C THR A 192 -3.91 -6.75 32.32
N GLY A 193 -3.82 -7.84 31.54
CA GLY A 193 -4.95 -8.68 31.16
C GLY A 193 -4.47 -10.09 30.81
N THR A 194 -4.47 -10.95 31.83
CA THR A 194 -4.26 -12.40 31.79
C THR A 194 -5.38 -13.09 31.00
N GLY A 195 -5.08 -14.14 30.21
CA GLY A 195 -6.12 -15.07 29.73
C GLY A 195 -5.81 -15.80 28.42
N ALA A 196 -5.57 -17.11 28.53
CA ALA A 196 -5.15 -18.05 27.48
C ALA A 196 -6.23 -18.40 26.43
N ALA A 197 -5.78 -18.87 25.25
CA ALA A 197 -6.06 -20.23 24.74
C ALA A 197 -5.45 -20.39 23.34
N GLY A 198 -4.44 -21.25 23.24
CA GLY A 198 -3.87 -21.68 21.97
C GLY A 198 -4.80 -22.67 21.27
N GLY A 199 -5.28 -22.30 20.10
CA GLY A 199 -5.80 -23.22 19.10
C GLY A 199 -4.73 -23.44 18.04
N ALA A 200 -4.10 -24.61 18.05
CA ALA A 200 -3.16 -25.01 17.02
C ALA A 200 -3.90 -25.16 15.68
N ALA A 201 -3.83 -24.15 14.82
CA ALA A 201 -4.16 -24.28 13.42
C ALA A 201 -2.96 -24.93 12.73
N THR A 202 -3.15 -26.14 12.21
CA THR A 202 -2.17 -26.89 11.44
C THR A 202 -1.67 -26.02 10.29
N ALA A 203 -0.43 -25.54 10.40
CA ALA A 203 0.19 -24.68 9.39
C ALA A 203 0.45 -25.52 8.13
N VAL A 204 -0.37 -25.31 7.10
CA VAL A 204 -0.04 -25.72 5.74
C VAL A 204 1.02 -24.75 5.24
N THR A 205 2.29 -25.16 5.28
CA THR A 205 3.40 -24.45 4.64
C THR A 205 3.11 -24.38 3.14
N ARG A 206 2.93 -23.16 2.61
CA ARG A 206 2.85 -22.90 1.18
C ARG A 206 4.13 -22.19 0.75
N PRO A 207 4.68 -22.45 -0.43
CA PRO A 207 5.77 -21.63 -0.95
C PRO A 207 5.29 -20.16 -1.01
N ALA A 208 6.17 -19.22 -0.62
CA ALA A 208 5.91 -17.80 -0.83
C ALA A 208 5.80 -17.56 -2.34
N GLY A 209 4.68 -17.01 -2.80
CA GLY A 209 4.51 -16.71 -4.22
C GLY A 209 5.58 -15.76 -4.73
N ALA A 210 5.97 -15.91 -5.99
CA ALA A 210 6.89 -14.99 -6.63
C ALA A 210 6.32 -13.55 -6.58
N PRO A 211 7.17 -12.55 -6.28
CA PRO A 211 6.69 -11.21 -6.03
C PRO A 211 6.07 -10.63 -7.31
N ALA A 212 5.09 -9.74 -7.14
CA ALA A 212 4.60 -8.97 -8.26
C ALA A 212 5.72 -8.09 -8.82
N ARG A 213 5.99 -8.22 -10.11
CA ARG A 213 6.76 -7.20 -10.83
C ARG A 213 5.86 -5.98 -10.94
N ILE A 214 6.26 -4.91 -10.28
CA ILE A 214 5.61 -3.60 -10.28
C ILE A 214 6.47 -2.66 -11.15
N PRO A 215 6.41 -2.77 -12.49
CA PRO A 215 7.18 -1.90 -13.38
C PRO A 215 6.75 -0.46 -13.11
N VAL A 216 7.72 0.39 -12.80
CA VAL A 216 7.50 1.83 -12.86
C VAL A 216 7.88 2.25 -14.26
N GLY A 217 6.96 2.91 -14.97
CA GLY A 217 7.29 3.55 -16.25
C GLY A 217 8.48 4.50 -16.10
N PRO A 218 9.08 4.97 -17.21
CA PRO A 218 10.15 5.96 -17.14
C PRO A 218 9.72 7.13 -16.24
N PRO A 219 10.63 7.71 -15.44
CA PRO A 219 10.28 8.81 -14.55
C PRO A 219 9.57 9.90 -15.36
N ALA A 220 8.42 10.36 -14.86
CA ALA A 220 7.74 11.48 -15.48
C ALA A 220 8.73 12.65 -15.56
N ALA A 221 9.01 13.11 -16.78
CA ALA A 221 9.89 14.23 -17.02
C ALA A 221 9.42 15.48 -16.24
N PRO A 222 10.36 16.32 -15.78
CA PRO A 222 10.06 17.51 -14.97
C PRO A 222 9.16 18.51 -15.70
#